data_AF-F5L7G5-F1
#
_entry.id   AF-F5L7G5-F1
#
_cell.length_a   1.000
_cell.length_b   1.000
_cell.length_c   1.000
_cell.angle_alpha   90.00
_cell.angle_beta   90.00
_cell.angle_gamma   90.00
#
_symmetry.space_group_name_H-M   'P 1'
#
loop_
_entity.id
_entity.type
_entity.pdbx_description
1 polymer ?
#
loop_
_entity_poly.entity_id
_entity_poly.type
_entity_poly.pdbx_seq_one_letter_code
_entity_poly.pdbx_strand_id
1 'polypeptide(L)'
;MTNKVDKSQLSEKDVIPHKLADMQTDVVAIGTPVIESERLTVTHPLTQSPPNALNSRVRPVKGGWSIGHKAITAGTVATCVYDMLPGARKTLPEPGIGMPAKYYILSNNHVLANSNDASLGDAILQPGPYDGGKEDEDTVARLSRFIPISTGPAHAKRTTYQFSRCSDCRSAIP
;
A
#
# COMPACT_ATOMS: atom_id res chain seq x y z
N MET A 1 -14.82 24.00 -12.70
CA MET A 1 -14.44 25.16 -13.54
C MET A 1 -12.94 25.12 -13.74
N THR A 2 -12.47 25.09 -14.99
CA THR A 2 -11.03 25.12 -15.31
C THR A 2 -10.57 26.58 -15.36
N ASN A 3 -9.76 27.02 -14.39
CA ASN A 3 -9.19 28.37 -14.38
C ASN A 3 -7.87 28.39 -15.19
N LYS A 4 -7.97 28.17 -16.50
CA LYS A 4 -6.82 28.18 -17.42
C LYS A 4 -6.55 29.62 -17.85
N VAL A 5 -5.32 30.07 -17.68
CA VAL A 5 -4.83 31.38 -18.14
C VAL A 5 -4.27 31.27 -19.57
N ASP A 6 -4.25 32.39 -20.29
CA ASP A 6 -3.71 32.46 -21.64
C ASP A 6 -2.19 32.23 -21.63
N LYS A 7 -1.64 31.66 -22.71
CA LYS A 7 -0.20 31.38 -22.83
C LYS A 7 0.66 32.64 -22.70
N SER A 8 0.14 33.80 -23.12
CA SER A 8 0.80 35.10 -22.96
C SER A 8 0.96 35.55 -21.51
N GLN A 9 0.22 34.94 -20.58
CA GLN A 9 0.26 35.24 -19.14
C GLN A 9 1.12 34.24 -18.36
N LEU A 10 1.78 33.29 -19.05
CA LEU A 10 2.61 32.24 -18.44
C LEU A 10 4.07 32.40 -18.87
N SER A 11 5.00 32.18 -17.95
CA SER A 11 6.41 32.07 -18.31
C SER A 11 6.68 30.74 -19.03
N GLU A 12 7.74 30.66 -19.82
CA GLU A 12 8.09 29.41 -20.55
C GLU A 12 8.23 28.19 -19.63
N LYS A 13 8.59 28.40 -18.36
CA LYS A 13 8.76 27.32 -17.37
C LYS A 13 7.44 26.81 -16.80
N ASP A 14 6.37 27.60 -16.87
CA ASP A 14 5.06 27.27 -16.32
C ASP A 14 4.13 26.64 -17.37
N VAL A 15 4.56 26.61 -18.64
CA VAL A 15 3.79 26.03 -19.74
C VAL A 15 4.02 24.52 -19.80
N ILE A 16 2.97 23.76 -19.48
CA ILE A 16 2.94 22.32 -19.70
C ILE A 16 2.65 22.05 -21.20
N PRO A 17 3.48 21.26 -21.91
CA PRO A 17 3.25 20.96 -23.31
C PRO A 17 1.97 20.16 -23.47
N HIS A 18 1.15 20.48 -24.49
CA HIS A 18 -0.14 19.80 -24.78
C HIS A 18 -0.03 18.29 -25.02
N LYS A 19 1.18 17.80 -25.28
CA LYS A 19 1.50 16.38 -25.39
C LYS A 19 2.79 16.08 -24.64
N LEU A 20 2.79 14.97 -23.93
CA LEU A 20 3.99 14.35 -23.40
C LEU A 20 4.09 12.97 -24.05
N ALA A 21 5.05 12.81 -24.97
CA ALA A 21 5.07 11.72 -25.96
C ALA A 21 3.73 11.64 -26.72
N ASP A 22 3.09 10.46 -26.76
CA ASP A 22 1.80 10.26 -27.43
C ASP A 22 0.58 10.53 -26.53
N MET A 23 0.81 10.97 -25.28
CA MET A 23 -0.25 11.21 -24.31
C MET A 23 -0.63 12.70 -24.27
N GLN A 24 -1.93 12.98 -24.39
CA GLN A 24 -2.49 14.32 -24.23
C GLN A 24 -2.41 14.75 -22.76
N THR A 25 -1.95 15.97 -22.52
CA THR A 25 -1.88 16.55 -21.18
C THR A 25 -3.02 17.54 -20.95
N ASP A 26 -3.44 17.67 -19.70
CA ASP A 26 -4.40 18.68 -19.29
C ASP A 26 -4.05 19.22 -17.89
N VAL A 27 -4.47 20.45 -17.61
CA VAL A 27 -4.24 21.15 -16.34
C VAL A 27 -5.59 21.49 -15.70
N VAL A 28 -5.76 21.04 -14.45
CA VAL A 28 -6.93 21.34 -13.62
C VAL A 28 -6.47 22.11 -12.40
N ALA A 29 -7.04 23.30 -12.19
CA ALA A 29 -6.77 24.10 -11.00
C ALA A 29 -7.36 23.42 -9.77
N ILE A 30 -6.52 23.07 -8.79
CA ILE A 30 -6.92 22.44 -7.52
C ILE A 30 -7.09 23.46 -6.38
N GLY A 31 -6.89 24.76 -6.66
CA GLY A 31 -6.78 25.81 -5.64
C GLY A 31 -5.41 25.80 -4.96
N THR A 32 -5.27 26.58 -3.88
CA THR A 32 -4.07 26.54 -3.05
C THR A 32 -4.17 25.31 -2.15
N PRO A 33 -3.22 24.36 -2.19
CA PRO A 33 -3.21 23.26 -1.23
C PRO A 33 -3.01 23.84 0.16
N VAL A 34 -4.07 23.86 0.95
CA VAL A 34 -4.00 24.24 2.36
C VAL A 34 -3.73 22.96 3.14
N ILE A 35 -2.61 22.94 3.86
CA ILE A 35 -2.43 21.97 4.93
C ILE A 35 -3.35 22.46 6.05
N GLU A 36 -4.53 21.86 6.18
CA GLU A 36 -5.48 22.20 7.25
C GLU A 36 -4.93 21.65 8.57
N SER A 37 -4.00 22.39 9.18
CA SER A 37 -3.40 22.01 10.47
C SER A 37 -4.33 22.23 11.66
N GLU A 38 -5.43 22.97 11.50
CA GLU A 38 -6.17 23.53 12.65
C GLU A 38 -7.70 23.56 12.49
N ARG A 39 -8.33 22.54 11.90
CA ARG A 39 -9.81 22.42 12.01
C ARG A 39 -10.36 21.04 12.32
N LEU A 40 -9.57 20.25 13.04
CA LEU A 40 -10.10 19.11 13.77
C LEU A 40 -10.16 19.50 15.25
N THR A 41 -11.31 20.04 15.67
CA THR A 41 -11.84 19.75 17.02
C THR A 41 -12.20 18.26 17.06
N VAL A 42 -11.20 17.41 16.83
CA VAL A 42 -11.29 15.98 17.07
C VAL A 42 -10.77 15.82 18.49
N THR A 43 -11.61 15.30 19.35
CA THR A 43 -11.33 14.92 20.74
C THR A 43 -10.24 13.84 20.87
N HIS A 44 -9.60 13.47 19.76
CA HIS A 44 -8.42 12.63 19.68
C HIS A 44 -7.27 13.45 19.07
N PRO A 45 -6.16 13.64 19.79
CA PRO A 45 -5.00 14.31 19.22
C PRO A 45 -4.58 13.56 17.96
N LEU A 46 -4.52 14.26 16.83
CA LEU A 46 -3.81 13.78 15.66
C LEU A 46 -2.33 13.74 16.04
N THR A 47 -1.89 12.61 16.61
CA THR A 47 -0.48 12.30 16.76
C THR A 47 0.12 12.23 15.36
N GLN A 48 0.67 13.35 14.90
CA GLN A 48 1.64 13.34 13.81
C GLN A 48 2.72 12.36 14.26
N SER A 49 2.74 11.19 13.61
CA SER A 49 3.74 10.20 13.91
C SER A 49 5.10 10.84 13.58
N PRO A 50 6.13 10.67 14.45
CA PRO A 50 7.43 11.29 14.21
C PRO A 50 7.94 10.94 12.80
N PRO A 51 8.77 11.81 12.17
CA PRO A 51 9.38 11.47 10.89
C PRO A 51 10.08 10.11 11.04
N ASN A 52 9.75 9.17 10.14
CA ASN A 52 10.18 7.76 10.16
C ASN A 52 9.44 6.81 11.11
N ALA A 53 8.35 7.22 11.79
CA ALA A 53 7.60 6.27 12.61
C ALA A 53 7.13 5.02 11.84
N LEU A 54 6.80 5.17 10.56
CA LEU A 54 6.27 4.08 9.74
C LEU A 54 7.32 3.02 9.34
N ASN A 55 8.60 3.30 9.55
CA ASN A 55 9.69 2.38 9.25
C ASN A 55 10.30 1.74 10.50
N SER A 56 9.84 2.10 11.71
CA SER A 56 10.30 1.43 12.92
C SER A 56 9.70 0.02 13.04
N ARG A 57 10.34 -0.82 13.86
CA ARG A 57 9.81 -2.14 14.22
C ARG A 57 8.50 -1.99 14.99
N VAL A 58 7.44 -2.68 14.56
CA VAL A 58 6.15 -2.72 15.26
C VAL A 58 5.55 -4.13 15.26
N ARG A 59 4.95 -4.52 16.38
CA ARG A 59 4.21 -5.77 16.54
C ARG A 59 2.93 -5.47 17.34
N PRO A 60 1.73 -5.83 16.85
CA PRO A 60 1.44 -6.36 15.51
C PRO A 60 1.71 -5.35 14.40
N VAL A 61 1.89 -5.86 13.18
CA VAL A 61 2.08 -5.03 11.99
C VAL A 61 0.79 -4.31 11.63
N LYS A 62 0.84 -2.99 11.43
CA LYS A 62 -0.32 -2.15 11.10
C LYS A 62 -0.30 -1.71 9.64
N GLY A 63 -1.47 -1.38 9.09
CA GLY A 63 -1.57 -0.76 7.76
C GLY A 63 -0.78 0.54 7.69
N GLY A 64 -0.14 0.79 6.55
CA GLY A 64 0.73 1.96 6.33
C GLY A 64 2.18 1.80 6.75
N TRP A 65 2.56 0.68 7.40
CA TRP A 65 3.93 0.45 7.86
C TRP A 65 4.81 -0.21 6.80
N SER A 66 6.12 0.04 6.91
CA SER A 66 7.14 -0.54 6.04
C SER A 66 7.15 -2.06 6.13
N ILE A 67 7.11 -2.72 4.98
CA ILE A 67 7.22 -4.17 4.82
C ILE A 67 7.88 -4.50 3.48
N GLY A 68 8.48 -5.67 3.34
CA GLY A 68 8.95 -6.11 2.04
C GLY A 68 9.38 -7.55 2.00
N HIS A 69 9.38 -8.12 0.79
CA HIS A 69 10.13 -9.32 0.47
C HIS A 69 11.62 -9.10 0.73
N LYS A 70 12.33 -10.12 1.22
CA LYS A 70 13.75 -10.01 1.58
C LYS A 70 14.68 -9.50 0.47
N ALA A 71 14.31 -9.73 -0.79
CA ALA A 71 15.11 -9.37 -1.97
C ALA A 71 14.73 -8.02 -2.62
N ILE A 72 13.89 -7.20 -1.97
CA ILE A 72 13.50 -5.88 -2.48
C ILE A 72 13.96 -4.76 -1.55
N THR A 73 13.69 -3.50 -1.91
CA THR A 73 13.97 -2.34 -1.05
C THR A 73 13.01 -2.26 0.13
N ALA A 74 11.84 -1.67 -0.07
CA ALA A 74 10.76 -1.59 0.91
C ALA A 74 9.45 -1.24 0.19
N GLY A 75 8.34 -1.53 0.85
CA GLY A 75 7.02 -1.10 0.45
C GLY A 75 6.13 -0.96 1.66
N THR A 76 4.82 -0.95 1.45
CA THR A 76 3.87 -0.64 2.51
C THR A 76 2.83 -1.74 2.68
N VAL A 77 2.49 -2.04 3.93
CA VAL A 77 1.33 -2.87 4.24
C VAL A 77 0.06 -2.13 3.85
N ALA A 78 -0.78 -2.74 3.02
CA ALA A 78 -2.11 -2.19 2.78
C ALA A 78 -3.01 -2.49 3.97
N THR A 79 -3.34 -3.76 4.19
CA THR A 79 -4.20 -4.18 5.30
C THR A 79 -4.05 -5.67 5.62
N CYS A 80 -4.59 -6.09 6.75
CA CYS A 80 -4.76 -7.49 7.11
C CYS A 80 -6.06 -8.01 6.47
N VAL A 81 -6.02 -9.22 5.93
CA VAL A 81 -7.15 -9.88 5.25
C VAL A 81 -7.21 -11.34 5.67
N TYR A 82 -8.35 -11.98 5.44
CA TYR A 82 -8.55 -13.40 5.69
C TYR A 82 -9.32 -14.01 4.51
N ASP A 83 -9.23 -15.32 4.35
CA ASP A 83 -10.02 -16.02 3.34
C ASP A 83 -11.50 -16.00 3.77
N MET A 84 -12.41 -15.76 2.81
CA MET A 84 -13.85 -15.82 3.08
C MET A 84 -14.22 -17.20 3.62
N LEU A 85 -14.87 -17.24 4.79
CA LEU A 85 -15.35 -18.48 5.39
C LEU A 85 -16.51 -19.06 4.56
N PRO A 86 -16.71 -20.40 4.57
CA PRO A 86 -17.86 -21.02 3.90
C PRO A 86 -19.17 -20.36 4.35
N GLY A 87 -19.96 -19.85 3.39
CA GLY A 87 -21.22 -19.13 3.65
C GLY A 87 -21.10 -17.60 3.71
N ALA A 88 -19.89 -17.03 3.69
CA ALA A 88 -19.71 -15.59 3.59
C ALA A 88 -20.15 -15.06 2.20
N ARG A 89 -20.99 -14.02 2.19
CA ARG A 89 -21.47 -13.33 0.98
C ARG A 89 -20.80 -11.95 0.84
N LYS A 90 -20.78 -11.38 -0.38
CA LYS A 90 -20.24 -10.03 -0.67
C LYS A 90 -21.06 -8.89 -0.03
N THR A 91 -22.31 -9.15 0.33
CA THR A 91 -23.11 -8.30 1.22
C THR A 91 -22.60 -8.54 2.63
N LEU A 92 -22.31 -7.47 3.39
CA LEU A 92 -21.75 -7.51 4.74
C LEU A 92 -22.17 -8.80 5.47
N PRO A 93 -21.23 -9.67 5.86
CA PRO A 93 -21.60 -10.83 6.67
C PRO A 93 -22.37 -10.30 7.88
N GLU A 94 -23.53 -10.90 8.16
CA GLU A 94 -24.15 -10.80 9.48
C GLU A 94 -23.02 -10.95 10.54
N PRO A 95 -22.97 -10.12 11.59
CA PRO A 95 -21.93 -10.21 12.61
C PRO A 95 -21.96 -11.60 13.26
N GLY A 96 -21.19 -12.54 12.70
CA GLY A 96 -21.21 -13.93 13.14
C GLY A 96 -20.78 -14.89 12.04
N ILE A 97 -19.52 -15.31 12.09
CA ILE A 97 -19.07 -16.72 12.19
C ILE A 97 -17.59 -16.63 12.62
N GLY A 98 -17.34 -16.62 13.93
CA GLY A 98 -16.03 -16.87 14.55
C GLY A 98 -14.86 -15.95 14.17
N MET A 99 -13.73 -16.14 14.87
CA MET A 99 -12.44 -15.56 14.49
C MET A 99 -11.84 -16.43 13.37
N PRO A 100 -11.40 -15.86 12.22
CA PRO A 100 -10.79 -16.66 11.17
C PRO A 100 -9.50 -17.31 11.67
N ALA A 101 -9.28 -18.58 11.31
CA ALA A 101 -8.12 -19.34 11.79
C ALA A 101 -6.79 -18.79 11.27
N LYS A 102 -6.81 -18.04 10.15
CA LYS A 102 -5.63 -17.57 9.44
C LYS A 102 -5.83 -16.16 8.89
N TYR A 103 -4.80 -15.36 9.04
CA TYR A 103 -4.70 -14.00 8.53
C TYR A 103 -3.57 -13.89 7.53
N TYR A 104 -3.73 -12.95 6.61
CA TYR A 104 -2.77 -12.61 5.58
C TYR A 104 -2.53 -11.12 5.53
N ILE A 105 -1.34 -10.73 5.07
CA ILE A 105 -1.00 -9.34 4.78
C ILE A 105 -1.24 -9.09 3.30
N LEU A 106 -1.97 -8.03 2.98
CA LEU A 106 -2.20 -7.55 1.62
C LEU A 106 -1.21 -6.42 1.27
N SER A 107 -0.56 -6.52 0.11
CA SER A 107 0.18 -5.41 -0.52
C SER A 107 0.33 -5.63 -2.04
N ASN A 108 1.15 -4.82 -2.69
CA ASN A 108 1.50 -4.95 -4.09
C ASN A 108 2.42 -6.16 -4.34
N ASN A 109 2.39 -6.70 -5.56
CA ASN A 109 3.28 -7.81 -5.96
C ASN A 109 4.75 -7.42 -5.91
N HIS A 110 5.15 -6.24 -6.40
CA HIS A 110 6.55 -5.83 -6.31
C HIS A 110 7.06 -5.72 -4.86
N VAL A 111 6.15 -5.51 -3.89
CA VAL A 111 6.50 -5.42 -2.46
C VAL A 111 6.73 -6.81 -1.86
N LEU A 112 5.83 -7.75 -2.12
CA LEU A 112 5.81 -9.04 -1.41
C LEU A 112 6.30 -10.22 -2.27
N ALA A 113 6.26 -10.12 -3.59
CA ALA A 113 6.56 -11.18 -4.54
C ALA A 113 7.66 -10.78 -5.55
N ASN A 114 8.49 -9.79 -5.22
CA ASN A 114 9.66 -9.39 -6.01
C ASN A 114 9.40 -9.29 -7.53
N SER A 115 8.28 -8.66 -7.91
CA SER A 115 7.88 -8.51 -9.32
C SER A 115 7.79 -9.85 -10.08
N ASN A 116 7.19 -10.86 -9.43
CA ASN A 116 7.08 -12.27 -9.82
C ASN A 116 8.31 -13.15 -9.60
N ASP A 117 9.45 -12.60 -9.19
CA ASP A 117 10.70 -13.33 -8.94
C ASP A 117 10.82 -13.75 -7.46
N ALA A 118 9.73 -14.24 -6.90
CA ALA A 118 9.68 -14.76 -5.53
C ALA A 118 9.05 -16.16 -5.51
N SER A 119 9.48 -16.94 -4.54
CA SER A 119 8.97 -18.29 -4.27
C SER A 119 7.94 -18.27 -3.15
N LEU A 120 6.94 -19.15 -3.24
CA LEU A 120 6.03 -19.37 -2.11
C LEU A 120 6.83 -19.84 -0.89
N GLY A 121 6.53 -19.27 0.26
CA GLY A 121 7.26 -19.52 1.50
C GLY A 121 8.36 -18.48 1.80
N ASP A 122 8.71 -17.61 0.85
CA ASP A 122 9.74 -16.59 1.07
C ASP A 122 9.38 -15.64 2.23
N ALA A 123 10.41 -15.19 2.93
CA ALA A 123 10.29 -14.34 4.11
C ALA A 123 9.84 -12.92 3.73
N ILE A 124 8.86 -12.43 4.50
CA ILE A 124 8.40 -11.05 4.46
C ILE A 124 8.78 -10.36 5.76
N LEU A 125 9.52 -9.26 5.64
CA LEU A 125 10.17 -8.57 6.76
C LEU A 125 9.39 -7.32 7.18
N GLN A 126 9.30 -7.08 8.49
CA GLN A 126 8.84 -5.80 9.06
C GLN A 126 9.85 -5.32 10.12
N PRO A 127 10.53 -4.19 9.88
CA PRO A 127 10.40 -3.30 8.72
C PRO A 127 10.94 -3.92 7.42
N GLY A 128 10.72 -3.28 6.27
CA GLY A 128 11.26 -3.74 4.98
C GLY A 128 12.81 -3.77 4.98
N PRO A 129 13.45 -4.52 4.06
CA PRO A 129 14.91 -4.67 4.06
C PRO A 129 15.68 -3.35 4.04
N TYR A 130 15.26 -2.39 3.21
CA TYR A 130 15.86 -1.06 3.13
C TYR A 130 15.71 -0.24 4.41
N ASP A 131 14.65 -0.49 5.17
CA ASP A 131 14.39 0.15 6.46
C ASP A 131 15.03 -0.60 7.64
N GLY A 132 15.95 -1.53 7.36
CA GLY A 132 16.75 -2.23 8.37
C GLY A 132 16.19 -3.58 8.84
N GLY A 133 15.18 -4.13 8.14
CA GLY A 133 14.63 -5.45 8.44
C GLY A 133 15.63 -6.57 8.15
N LYS A 134 15.73 -7.54 9.08
CA LYS A 134 16.58 -8.74 8.93
C LYS A 134 15.77 -10.04 8.90
N GLU A 135 16.15 -11.01 8.07
CA GLU A 135 15.38 -12.25 7.88
C GLU A 135 15.26 -13.11 9.15
N ASP A 136 16.29 -13.13 9.98
CA ASP A 136 16.36 -13.89 11.25
C ASP A 136 15.53 -13.28 12.39
N GLU A 137 15.47 -11.95 12.46
CA GLU A 137 14.77 -11.23 13.54
C GLU A 137 13.35 -10.77 13.13
N ASP A 138 13.13 -10.49 11.84
CA ASP A 138 12.03 -9.60 11.39
C ASP A 138 11.04 -10.23 10.44
N THR A 139 11.14 -11.53 10.23
CA THR A 139 10.14 -12.27 9.46
C THR A 139 8.79 -12.24 10.18
N VAL A 140 7.82 -11.53 9.60
CA VAL A 140 6.44 -11.43 10.13
C VAL A 140 5.43 -12.28 9.38
N ALA A 141 5.79 -12.69 8.16
CA ALA A 141 4.94 -13.50 7.31
C ALA A 141 5.75 -14.28 6.28
N ARG A 142 5.12 -15.28 5.66
CA ARG A 142 5.67 -16.00 4.50
C ARG A 142 4.77 -15.87 3.29
N LEU A 143 5.37 -15.72 2.11
CA LEU A 143 4.62 -15.54 0.88
C LEU A 143 3.66 -16.71 0.63
N SER A 144 2.36 -16.44 0.49
CA SER A 144 1.35 -17.52 0.41
C SER A 144 0.78 -17.72 -0.98
N ARG A 145 0.46 -16.64 -1.71
CA ARG A 145 -0.08 -16.73 -3.09
C ARG A 145 0.05 -15.38 -3.79
N PHE A 146 0.33 -15.38 -5.09
CA PHE A 146 0.34 -14.16 -5.90
C PHE A 146 -0.37 -14.24 -7.23
N ILE A 147 -0.85 -13.08 -7.68
CA ILE A 147 -1.29 -12.90 -9.06
C ILE A 147 -0.07 -12.38 -9.84
N PRO A 148 0.41 -13.11 -10.85
CA PRO A 148 1.53 -12.65 -11.67
C PRO A 148 1.18 -11.38 -12.45
N ILE A 149 2.11 -10.42 -12.45
CA ILE A 149 2.00 -9.22 -13.31
C ILE A 149 2.57 -9.52 -14.70
N SER A 150 1.93 -8.97 -15.74
CA SER A 150 2.45 -9.00 -17.11
C SER A 150 3.16 -7.69 -17.40
N THR A 151 4.43 -7.76 -17.82
CA THR A 151 5.26 -6.59 -18.18
C THR A 151 5.28 -6.28 -19.68
N GLY A 152 4.44 -6.94 -20.47
CA GLY A 152 4.33 -6.73 -21.92
C GLY A 152 3.54 -5.48 -22.34
N PRO A 153 3.66 -5.02 -23.60
CA PRO A 153 3.05 -3.79 -24.09
C PRO A 153 1.51 -3.75 -24.09
N ALA A 154 0.83 -4.90 -23.93
CA ALA A 154 -0.61 -4.99 -23.77
C ALA A 154 -1.02 -4.95 -22.29
N HIS A 155 -1.21 -3.75 -21.75
CA HIS A 155 -1.69 -3.51 -20.38
C HIS A 155 -3.16 -3.91 -20.22
N ALA A 156 -3.45 -5.21 -20.13
CA ALA A 156 -4.71 -5.69 -19.57
C ALA A 156 -4.65 -5.55 -18.05
N LYS A 157 -5.34 -4.53 -17.53
CA LYS A 157 -5.51 -4.25 -16.09
C LYS A 157 -5.78 -5.54 -15.31
N ARG A 158 -4.81 -5.99 -14.53
CA ARG A 158 -5.06 -6.90 -13.40
C ARG A 158 -4.55 -6.21 -12.15
N THR A 159 -5.48 -5.65 -11.38
CA THR A 159 -5.20 -5.17 -10.03
C THR A 159 -4.55 -6.32 -9.26
N THR A 160 -3.31 -6.13 -8.86
CA THR A 160 -2.51 -7.20 -8.30
C THR A 160 -2.65 -7.18 -6.79
N TYR A 161 -3.24 -8.23 -6.24
CA TYR A 161 -3.39 -8.39 -4.80
C TYR A 161 -2.49 -9.52 -4.33
N GLN A 162 -1.66 -9.22 -3.34
CA GLN A 162 -0.67 -10.14 -2.84
C GLN A 162 -0.85 -10.50 -1.38
N PHE A 163 -0.77 -11.79 -1.05
CA PHE A 163 -1.03 -12.28 0.29
C PHE A 163 0.19 -13.02 0.85
N SER A 164 0.62 -12.65 2.05
CA SER A 164 1.56 -13.43 2.86
C SER A 164 0.88 -13.91 4.13
N ARG A 165 1.08 -15.19 4.49
CA ARG A 165 0.50 -15.76 5.72
C ARG A 165 1.25 -15.19 6.92
N CYS A 166 0.52 -14.53 7.80
CA CYS A 166 1.05 -13.89 8.99
C CYS A 166 1.16 -14.89 10.16
N SER A 167 2.27 -14.87 10.89
CA SER A 167 2.45 -15.70 12.09
C SER A 167 1.73 -15.12 13.31
N ASP A 168 1.69 -13.79 13.45
CA ASP A 168 1.32 -13.11 14.70
C ASP A 168 0.19 -12.07 14.57
N CYS A 169 -0.66 -12.16 13.54
CA CYS A 169 -1.71 -11.17 13.30
C CYS A 169 -2.93 -11.24 14.25
N ARG A 170 -2.88 -12.04 15.32
CA ARG A 170 -4.01 -12.22 16.26
C ARG A 170 -4.37 -10.96 17.04
N SER A 171 -3.47 -9.97 17.11
CA SER A 171 -3.67 -8.70 17.81
C SER A 171 -3.85 -7.49 16.88
N ALA A 172 -3.89 -7.68 15.55
CA ALA A 172 -4.00 -6.61 14.56
C ALA A 172 -5.44 -6.10 14.32
N ILE A 173 -6.41 -6.59 15.10
CA ILE A 173 -7.83 -6.24 14.98
C ILE A 173 -8.24 -5.54 16.29
N PRO A 174 -8.62 -4.26 16.28
CA PRO A 174 -9.34 -3.66 17.40
C PRO A 174 -10.74 -4.27 17.56
#